data_AF-A0A7J9N889-F1
#
_entry.id   AF-A0A7J9N889-F1
#
_cell.length_a   1.000
_cell.length_b   1.000
_cell.length_c   1.000
_cell.angle_alpha   90.00
_cell.angle_beta   90.00
_cell.angle_gamma   90.00
#
_symmetry.space_group_name_H-M   'P 1'
#
loop_
_entity.id
_entity.type
_entity.pdbx_description
1 polymer ?
#
loop_
_entity_poly.entity_id
_entity_poly.type
_entity_poly.pdbx_seq_one_letter_code
_entity_poly.pdbx_strand_id
1 'polypeptide(L)'
;MKPMGIQQKLNQYRFHFILAIFVSSIIAFLSYVAPSMLTILAYFWPLFASTTVLLVAIMAFGGVSQLATDAHGEKAGEGLLDYVAAARLEHLDQEPQKFE
;
A
#
# COMPACT_ATOMS: atom_id res chain seq x y z
N MET A 1 -17.85 -13.91 -42.79
CA MET A 1 -17.14 -13.33 -41.63
C MET A 1 -18.03 -13.54 -40.40
N LYS A 2 -17.66 -14.44 -39.47
CA LYS A 2 -18.54 -14.88 -38.39
C LYS A 2 -18.67 -13.75 -37.34
N PRO A 3 -19.87 -13.19 -37.07
CA PRO A 3 -20.03 -12.06 -36.14
C PRO A 3 -19.65 -12.39 -34.69
N MET A 4 -19.43 -13.68 -34.39
CA MET A 4 -19.17 -14.20 -33.06
C MET A 4 -17.77 -13.84 -32.52
N GLY A 5 -16.79 -13.52 -33.38
CA GLY A 5 -15.44 -13.15 -32.93
C GLY A 5 -15.32 -11.73 -32.37
N ILE A 6 -16.17 -10.81 -32.83
CA ILE A 6 -16.17 -9.39 -32.40
C ILE A 6 -16.81 -9.26 -31.02
N GLN A 7 -17.92 -9.98 -30.79
CA GLN A 7 -18.64 -10.00 -29.52
C GLN A 7 -17.78 -10.55 -28.37
N GLN A 8 -16.98 -11.60 -28.64
CA GLN A 8 -16.10 -12.19 -27.63
C GLN A 8 -14.97 -11.24 -27.20
N LYS A 9 -14.39 -10.48 -28.15
CA LYS A 9 -13.42 -9.41 -27.84
C LYS A 9 -14.07 -8.25 -27.09
N LEU A 10 -15.28 -7.84 -27.45
CA LEU A 10 -16.01 -6.79 -26.73
C LEU A 10 -16.30 -7.18 -25.27
N ASN A 11 -16.64 -8.45 -25.06
CA ASN A 11 -16.90 -9.01 -23.74
C ASN A 11 -15.66 -9.07 -22.83
N GLN A 12 -14.47 -9.15 -23.42
CA GLN A 12 -13.20 -9.09 -22.70
C GLN A 12 -12.92 -7.67 -22.19
N TYR A 13 -13.31 -6.63 -22.94
CA TYR A 13 -13.06 -5.23 -22.60
C TYR A 13 -14.24 -4.50 -21.95
N ARG A 14 -15.42 -5.12 -21.88
CA ARG A 14 -16.63 -4.51 -21.30
C ARG A 14 -16.37 -3.89 -19.93
N PHE A 15 -15.59 -4.54 -19.07
CA PHE A 15 -15.26 -4.03 -17.75
C PHE A 15 -14.37 -2.79 -17.80
N HIS A 16 -13.38 -2.75 -18.70
CA HIS A 16 -12.56 -1.57 -18.90
C HIS A 16 -13.38 -0.38 -19.41
N PHE A 17 -14.32 -0.62 -20.33
CA PHE A 17 -15.21 0.42 -20.82
C PHE A 17 -16.18 0.91 -19.74
N ILE A 18 -16.83 0.00 -19.00
CA ILE A 18 -17.73 0.36 -17.90
C ILE A 18 -16.96 1.14 -16.83
N LEU A 19 -15.77 0.67 -16.46
CA LEU A 19 -14.92 1.35 -15.48
C LEU A 19 -14.51 2.74 -15.96
N ALA A 20 -14.06 2.87 -17.22
CA ALA A 20 -13.66 4.16 -17.79
C ALA A 20 -14.83 5.15 -17.83
N ILE A 21 -16.01 4.70 -18.26
CA ILE A 21 -17.24 5.51 -18.26
C ILE A 21 -17.60 5.93 -16.84
N PHE A 22 -17.54 5.00 -15.88
CA PHE A 22 -17.88 5.26 -14.48
C PHE A 22 -16.92 6.28 -13.85
N VAL A 23 -15.61 6.09 -14.02
CA VAL A 23 -14.57 7.02 -13.56
C VAL A 23 -14.75 8.39 -14.22
N SER A 24 -14.94 8.44 -15.54
CA SER A 24 -15.19 9.69 -16.26
C SER A 24 -16.45 10.40 -15.77
N SER A 25 -17.52 9.65 -15.47
CA SER A 25 -18.78 10.20 -14.96
C SER A 25 -18.60 10.77 -13.56
N ILE A 26 -17.84 10.10 -12.69
CA ILE A 26 -17.50 10.61 -11.35
C ILE A 26 -16.72 11.92 -11.47
N ILE A 27 -15.70 11.96 -12.32
CA ILE A 27 -14.86 13.16 -12.51
C ILE A 27 -15.71 14.33 -13.03
N ALA A 28 -16.56 14.08 -14.04
CA ALA A 28 -17.46 15.09 -14.58
C ALA A 28 -18.46 15.60 -13.53
N PHE A 29 -19.06 14.69 -12.76
CA PHE A 29 -19.99 15.03 -11.69
C PHE A 29 -19.32 15.86 -10.59
N LEU A 30 -18.13 15.45 -10.15
CA LEU A 30 -17.36 16.16 -9.13
C LEU A 30 -16.95 17.56 -9.62
N SER A 31 -16.59 17.69 -10.89
CA SER A 31 -16.24 18.96 -11.52
C SER A 31 -17.43 19.91 -11.67
N TYR A 32 -18.63 19.37 -11.94
CA TYR A 32 -19.82 20.16 -12.20
C TYR A 32 -20.61 20.53 -10.93
N VAL A 33 -20.81 19.57 -10.02
CA VAL A 33 -21.69 19.73 -8.85
C VAL A 33 -20.97 20.33 -7.65
N ALA A 34 -19.69 20.02 -7.48
CA ALA A 34 -18.93 20.40 -6.29
C ALA A 34 -17.50 20.82 -6.64
N PRO A 35 -17.30 21.97 -7.32
CA PRO A 35 -15.96 22.48 -7.62
C PRO A 35 -15.13 22.68 -6.34
N SER A 36 -15.77 22.96 -5.21
CA SER A 36 -15.12 23.04 -3.90
C SER A 36 -14.55 21.70 -3.41
N MET A 37 -15.18 20.56 -3.75
CA MET A 37 -14.66 19.23 -3.40
C MET A 37 -13.35 18.95 -4.13
N LEU A 38 -13.20 19.41 -5.37
CA LEU A 38 -11.93 19.34 -6.09
C LEU A 38 -10.85 20.19 -5.41
N THR A 39 -11.22 21.38 -4.91
CA THR A 39 -10.29 22.23 -4.15
C THR A 39 -9.84 21.55 -2.86
N ILE A 40 -10.76 20.93 -2.12
CA ILE A 40 -10.45 20.16 -0.90
C ILE A 40 -9.53 18.98 -1.25
N LEU A 41 -9.84 18.22 -2.30
CA LEU A 41 -9.00 17.11 -2.75
C LEU A 41 -7.60 17.60 -3.17
N ALA A 42 -7.49 18.78 -3.77
CA ALA A 42 -6.22 19.41 -4.08
C ALA A 42 -5.41 19.81 -2.83
N TYR A 43 -6.07 20.23 -1.74
CA TYR A 43 -5.39 20.46 -0.45
C TYR A 43 -4.83 19.16 0.15
N PHE A 44 -5.48 18.03 -0.09
CA PHE A 44 -4.99 16.71 0.32
C PHE A 44 -4.04 16.07 -0.70
N TRP A 45 -3.83 16.68 -1.87
CA TRP A 45 -2.91 16.18 -2.89
C TRP A 45 -1.50 15.89 -2.34
N PRO A 46 -0.89 16.72 -1.48
CA PRO A 46 0.41 16.42 -0.89
C PRO A 46 0.43 15.13 -0.06
N LEU A 47 -0.66 14.82 0.64
CA LEU A 47 -0.79 13.61 1.45
C LEU A 47 -0.90 12.36 0.55
N PHE A 48 -1.73 12.44 -0.49
CA PHE A 48 -1.83 11.38 -1.49
C PHE A 48 -0.51 11.17 -2.21
N ALA A 49 0.14 12.24 -2.66
CA ALA A 49 1.44 12.18 -3.32
C ALA A 49 2.50 11.55 -2.43
N SER A 50 2.59 11.96 -1.16
CA SER A 50 3.53 11.39 -0.19
C SER A 50 3.26 9.91 0.05
N THR A 51 1.98 9.53 0.16
CA THR A 51 1.58 8.13 0.35
C THR A 51 1.91 7.30 -0.88
N THR A 52 1.65 7.79 -2.09
CA THR A 52 2.01 7.10 -3.33
C THR A 52 3.52 6.93 -3.45
N VAL A 53 4.31 7.98 -3.18
CA VAL A 53 5.77 7.90 -3.20
C VAL A 53 6.27 6.88 -2.18
N LEU A 54 5.73 6.90 -0.96
CA LEU A 54 6.06 5.92 0.07
C LEU A 54 5.72 4.49 -0.37
N LEU A 55 4.53 4.26 -0.92
CA LEU A 55 4.13 2.94 -1.43
C LEU A 55 5.01 2.48 -2.58
N VAL A 56 5.35 3.37 -3.51
CA VAL A 56 6.28 3.08 -4.60
C VAL A 56 7.67 2.73 -4.05
N ALA A 57 8.16 3.46 -3.06
CA ALA A 57 9.41 3.15 -2.39
C ALA A 57 9.35 1.78 -1.70
N ILE A 58 8.28 1.49 -0.95
CA ILE A 58 8.07 0.18 -0.31
C ILE A 58 8.02 -0.93 -1.37
N MET A 59 7.34 -0.73 -2.49
CA MET A 59 7.31 -1.71 -3.58
C MET A 59 8.66 -1.87 -4.28
N ALA A 60 9.44 -0.80 -4.43
CA ALA A 60 10.74 -0.81 -5.08
C ALA A 60 11.83 -1.44 -4.20
N PHE A 61 11.84 -1.14 -2.90
CA PHE A 61 12.85 -1.61 -1.95
C PHE A 61 12.45 -2.90 -1.22
N GLY A 62 11.16 -3.11 -0.96
CA GLY A 62 10.61 -4.32 -0.32
C GLY A 62 10.03 -5.34 -1.32
N GLY A 63 9.92 -5.01 -2.60
CA GLY A 63 9.32 -5.91 -3.59
C GLY A 63 7.81 -6.14 -3.39
N VAL A 64 7.09 -6.36 -4.49
CA VAL A 64 5.62 -6.57 -4.48
C VAL A 64 5.23 -7.80 -3.65
N SER A 65 6.13 -8.78 -3.50
CA SER A 65 5.87 -10.00 -2.73
C SER A 65 5.80 -9.78 -1.21
N GLN A 66 6.49 -8.77 -0.66
CA GLN A 66 6.42 -8.50 0.79
C GLN A 66 5.09 -7.85 1.18
N LEU A 67 4.37 -7.23 0.24
CA LEU A 67 3.05 -6.66 0.47
C LEU A 67 1.94 -7.73 0.52
N ALA A 68 2.19 -8.90 -0.07
CA ALA A 68 1.25 -10.02 -0.15
C ALA A 68 1.50 -11.12 0.90
N THR A 69 2.65 -11.08 1.56
CA THR A 69 3.10 -12.17 2.44
C THR A 69 3.21 -11.68 3.87
N ASP A 70 2.17 -11.93 4.66
CA ASP A 70 2.17 -11.85 6.13
C ASP A 70 3.36 -12.64 6.76
N ALA A 71 3.94 -13.60 6.03
CA ALA A 71 5.06 -14.43 6.51
C ALA A 71 6.44 -13.74 6.52
N HIS A 72 6.62 -12.56 5.89
CA HIS A 72 7.92 -11.87 5.96
C HIS A 72 8.06 -11.01 7.22
N GLY A 73 6.93 -10.56 7.81
CA GLY A 73 6.93 -9.83 9.08
C GLY A 73 7.42 -10.69 10.25
N GLU A 74 7.14 -11.99 10.22
CA GLU A 74 7.59 -12.96 11.23
C GLU A 74 9.13 -13.05 11.26
N LYS A 75 9.77 -13.30 10.11
CA LYS A 75 11.25 -13.38 10.00
C LYS A 75 11.97 -12.05 10.21
N ALA A 76 11.37 -10.93 9.81
CA ALA A 76 11.96 -9.62 10.05
C ALA A 76 11.86 -9.19 11.53
N GLY A 77 10.84 -9.69 12.26
CA GLY A 77 10.63 -9.44 13.68
C GLY A 77 11.50 -10.29 14.61
N GLU A 78 11.90 -11.50 14.18
CA GLU A 78 12.76 -12.40 14.96
C GLU A 78 14.09 -11.74 15.38
N GLY A 79 14.75 -11.01 14.48
CA GLY A 79 16.01 -10.31 14.81
C GLY A 79 15.84 -9.18 15.83
N LEU A 80 14.68 -8.52 15.84
CA LEU A 80 14.34 -7.51 16.85
C LEU A 80 14.02 -8.14 18.20
N LEU A 81 13.32 -9.27 18.20
CA LEU A 81 13.00 -10.02 19.41
C LEU A 81 14.27 -10.59 20.07
N ASP A 82 15.20 -11.10 19.27
CA ASP A 82 16.48 -11.64 19.75
C ASP A 82 17.37 -10.52 20.35
N TYR A 83 17.38 -9.34 19.73
CA TYR A 83 18.08 -8.16 20.28
C TYR A 83 17.50 -7.70 21.63
N VAL A 84 16.17 -7.67 21.77
CA VAL A 84 15.50 -7.30 23.05
C VAL A 84 15.70 -8.38 24.12
N ALA A 85 15.69 -9.65 23.72
CA ALA A 85 15.95 -10.77 24.63
C ALA A 85 17.41 -10.74 25.12
N ALA A 86 18.37 -10.49 24.23
CA ALA A 86 19.78 -10.32 24.59
C ALA A 86 20.01 -9.15 25.56
N ALA A 87 19.39 -7.98 25.31
CA ALA A 87 19.48 -6.83 26.20
C ALA A 87 18.88 -7.09 27.60
N ARG A 88 17.87 -7.97 27.70
CA ARG A 88 17.28 -8.39 28.98
C ARG A 88 18.17 -9.40 29.72
N LEU A 89 18.90 -10.24 28.99
CA LEU A 89 19.82 -11.23 29.55
C LEU A 89 21.06 -10.55 30.15
N GLU A 90 21.63 -9.57 29.45
CA GLU A 90 22.76 -8.76 29.96
C GLU A 90 22.41 -7.97 31.24
N HIS A 91 21.13 -7.66 31.45
CA HIS A 91 20.65 -7.00 32.68
C HIS A 91 20.45 -7.95 33.86
N LEU A 92 20.41 -9.27 33.63
CA LEU A 92 20.29 -10.30 34.67
C LEU A 92 21.66 -10.88 35.07
N ASP A 93 22.68 -10.73 34.22
CA ASP A 93 24.05 -11.16 34.51
C ASP A 93 24.89 -10.12 35.26
N GLN A 94 24.36 -8.92 35.52
CA GLN A 94 25.00 -7.97 36.42
C GLN A 94 24.67 -8.31 37.87
N GLU A 95 25.36 -9.34 38.38
CA GLU A 95 25.46 -9.64 39.81
C GLU A 95 25.85 -8.35 40.58
N PRO A 96 25.18 -8.00 41.69
CA PRO A 96 25.62 -6.86 42.48
C PRO A 96 27.02 -7.17 43.02
N GLN A 97 27.98 -6.33 42.63
CA GLN A 97 29.34 -6.32 43.15
C GLN A 97 29.34 -6.65 44.64
N LYS A 98 29.95 -7.79 44.99
CA LYS A 98 30.39 -8.10 46.34
C LYS A 98 31.39 -7.02 46.76
N PHE A 99 30.92 -6.02 47.51
CA PHE A 99 31.76 -5.08 48.22
C PHE A 99 32.46 -5.86 49.35
N GLU A 100 33.77 -6.07 49.21
CA GLU A 100 34.66 -6.47 50.31
C GLU A 100 35.05 -5.26 51.18
#